data_AF-A0A7W7Q6F9-F1
#
_entry.id   AF-A0A7W7Q6F9-F1
#
_cell.length_a   1.000
_cell.length_b   1.000
_cell.length_c   1.000
_cell.angle_alpha   90.00
_cell.angle_beta   90.00
_cell.angle_gamma   90.00
#
_symmetry.space_group_name_H-M   'P 1'
#
loop_
_entity.id
_entity.type
_entity.pdbx_description
1 polymer ?
#
loop_
_entity_poly.entity_id
_entity_poly.type
_entity_poly.pdbx_seq_one_letter_code
_entity_poly.pdbx_strand_id
1 'polypeptide(L)'
;MRSQALDELRALWTRSGLPSPGEMGVRPGQLEFLDRRDAPWPDLRDVRAVLDAVGEPKAVIDRWERTWRYLDAASESAPRGEPDEDGPLGKALKAHTPDEFVAQLRALKAKAQRSFEDIAKASGNRLPKSTGHWMLRPGNFPARAEQVSDFVKACGVTNPAEAQLWLTAYARAQGRHRVHLTVAGTSPAAGDDLPRFLESVGDDLAARGQLQEAIAAYKEALAHHRHLASGGGEGG
;
A
#
# COMPACT_ATOMS: atom_id res chain seq x y z
N MET A 1 4.84 0.52 8.93
CA MET A 1 4.78 0.14 10.37
C MET A 1 5.79 -0.94 10.73
N ARG A 2 5.80 -2.13 10.11
CA ARG A 2 6.79 -3.19 10.40
C ARG A 2 8.24 -2.76 10.25
N SER A 3 8.59 -2.14 9.12
CA SER A 3 9.95 -1.63 8.87
C SER A 3 10.38 -0.59 9.90
N GLN A 4 9.49 0.33 10.28
CA GLN A 4 9.76 1.35 11.30
C GLN A 4 10.00 0.73 12.68
N ALA A 5 9.22 -0.27 13.08
CA ALA A 5 9.42 -0.97 14.35
C ALA A 5 10.76 -1.74 14.40
N LEU A 6 11.18 -2.32 13.28
CA LEU A 6 12.51 -2.94 13.16
C LEU A 6 13.64 -1.90 13.19
N ASP A 7 13.48 -0.75 12.50
CA ASP A 7 14.47 0.33 12.53
C ASP A 7 14.62 0.91 13.95
N GLU A 8 13.53 1.08 14.70
CA GLU A 8 13.56 1.49 16.10
C GLU A 8 14.26 0.46 17.00
N LEU A 9 13.99 -0.83 16.81
CA LEU A 9 14.63 -1.93 17.55
C LEU A 9 16.14 -1.99 17.26
N ARG A 10 16.55 -1.83 15.99
CA ARG A 10 17.96 -1.73 15.59
C ARG A 10 18.63 -0.49 16.19
N ALA A 11 17.94 0.64 16.22
CA ALA A 11 18.48 1.86 16.82
C ALA A 11 18.67 1.71 18.35
N LEU A 12 17.80 0.98 19.04
CA LEU A 12 17.99 0.62 20.45
C LEU A 12 19.22 -0.28 20.63
N TRP A 13 19.32 -1.31 19.79
CA TRP A 13 20.43 -2.25 19.77
C TRP A 13 21.80 -1.60 19.56
N THR A 14 21.92 -0.71 18.58
CA THR A 14 23.17 0.00 18.30
C THR A 14 23.56 0.93 19.45
N ARG A 15 22.58 1.53 20.14
CA ARG A 15 22.83 2.43 21.29
C ARG A 15 23.31 1.69 22.54
N SER A 16 22.99 0.40 22.68
CA SER A 16 23.36 -0.40 23.85
C SER A 16 24.74 -1.04 23.77
N GLY A 17 25.50 -0.77 22.71
CA GLY A 17 26.84 -1.32 22.53
C GLY A 17 26.88 -2.73 21.92
N LEU A 18 25.81 -3.15 21.23
CA LEU A 18 25.74 -4.40 20.44
C LEU A 18 26.10 -5.69 21.23
N PRO A 19 25.32 -6.05 22.27
CA PRO A 19 25.57 -7.28 23.03
C PRO A 19 25.69 -8.51 22.10
N SER A 20 26.65 -9.39 22.34
CA SER A 20 26.82 -10.57 21.49
C SER A 20 25.67 -11.58 21.70
N PRO A 21 25.29 -12.37 20.68
CA PRO A 21 24.31 -13.47 20.82
C PRO A 21 24.56 -14.39 22.03
N GLY A 22 25.84 -14.62 22.37
CA GLY A 22 26.24 -15.40 23.54
C GLY A 22 25.89 -14.76 24.88
N GLU A 23 25.95 -13.43 25.00
CA GLU A 23 25.58 -12.69 26.21
C GLU A 23 24.07 -12.69 26.46
N MET A 24 23.28 -12.95 25.43
CA MET A 24 21.81 -12.97 25.48
C MET A 24 21.21 -14.38 25.56
N GLY A 25 22.05 -15.42 25.51
CA GLY A 25 21.57 -16.81 25.48
C GLY A 25 20.76 -17.16 24.23
N VAL A 26 20.94 -16.43 23.14
CA VAL A 26 20.29 -16.69 21.83
C VAL A 26 21.28 -17.40 20.90
N ARG A 27 20.76 -18.17 19.94
CA ARG A 27 21.63 -18.93 19.02
C ARG A 27 22.35 -17.98 18.05
N PRO A 28 23.58 -18.29 17.64
CA PRO A 28 24.20 -17.63 16.49
C PRO A 28 23.27 -17.73 15.27
N GLY A 29 23.04 -16.60 14.59
CA GLY A 29 22.10 -16.50 13.47
C GLY A 29 20.67 -16.05 13.84
N GLN A 30 20.29 -16.18 15.12
CA GLN A 30 18.94 -15.82 15.60
C GLN A 30 18.68 -14.30 15.58
N LEU A 31 19.75 -13.50 15.57
CA LEU A 31 19.69 -12.04 15.51
C LEU A 31 20.09 -11.45 14.15
N GLU A 32 20.15 -12.27 13.10
CA GLU A 32 20.46 -11.76 11.75
C GLU A 32 19.52 -10.65 11.30
N PHE A 33 18.29 -10.60 11.85
CA PHE A 33 17.34 -9.53 11.58
C PHE A 33 17.73 -8.15 12.11
N LEU A 34 18.75 -8.05 12.96
CA LEU A 34 19.31 -6.76 13.38
C LEU A 34 20.31 -6.23 12.36
N ASP A 35 21.07 -7.12 11.71
CA ASP A 35 22.11 -6.77 10.74
C ASP A 35 21.58 -6.68 9.31
N ARG A 36 20.73 -7.62 8.91
CA ARG A 36 20.26 -7.80 7.53
C ARG A 36 18.86 -7.24 7.34
N ARG A 37 18.68 -6.25 6.46
CA ARG A 37 17.35 -5.67 6.14
C ARG A 37 16.42 -6.65 5.43
N ASP A 38 16.98 -7.69 4.81
CA ASP A 38 16.28 -8.76 4.09
C ASP A 38 16.01 -10.01 4.97
N ALA A 39 16.40 -9.98 6.24
CA ALA A 39 16.17 -11.08 7.15
C ALA A 39 14.67 -11.32 7.41
N PRO A 40 14.29 -12.55 7.77
CA PRO A 40 12.92 -12.87 8.16
C PRO A 40 12.47 -12.02 9.37
N TRP A 41 11.17 -11.76 9.43
CA TRP A 41 10.55 -11.05 10.55
C TRP A 41 10.80 -11.82 11.85
N PRO A 42 11.36 -11.18 12.89
CA PRO A 42 11.70 -11.88 14.13
C PRO A 42 10.46 -12.21 14.95
N ASP A 43 10.54 -13.31 15.68
CA ASP A 43 9.48 -13.68 16.60
C ASP A 43 9.50 -12.80 17.87
N LEU A 44 8.44 -12.89 18.66
CA LEU A 44 8.31 -12.10 19.89
C LEU A 44 9.40 -12.44 20.92
N ARG A 45 9.89 -13.69 20.93
CA ARG A 45 10.91 -14.16 21.86
C ARG A 45 12.27 -13.52 21.53
N ASP A 46 12.59 -13.40 20.25
CA ASP A 46 13.81 -12.74 19.76
C ASP A 46 13.82 -11.26 20.11
N VAL A 47 12.71 -10.56 19.85
CA VAL A 47 12.57 -9.13 20.19
C VAL A 47 12.66 -8.90 21.69
N ARG A 48 12.06 -9.79 22.49
CA ARG A 48 12.16 -9.70 23.94
C ARG A 48 13.58 -9.91 24.44
N ALA A 49 14.30 -10.90 23.91
CA ALA A 49 15.69 -11.14 24.26
C ALA A 49 16.57 -9.89 24.00
N VAL A 50 16.34 -9.22 22.86
CA VAL A 50 17.02 -7.96 22.52
C VAL A 50 16.70 -6.85 23.51
N LEU A 51 15.42 -6.64 23.85
CA LEU A 51 15.02 -5.58 24.78
C LEU A 51 15.51 -5.83 26.22
N ASP A 52 15.48 -7.09 26.67
CA ASP A 52 16.05 -7.49 27.96
C ASP A 52 17.56 -7.24 28.00
N ALA A 53 18.28 -7.54 26.91
CA ALA A 53 19.73 -7.34 26.79
C ALA A 53 20.16 -5.87 26.73
N VAL A 54 19.34 -5.02 26.11
CA VAL A 54 19.54 -3.56 26.07
C VAL A 54 19.27 -2.93 27.46
N GLY A 55 18.67 -3.67 28.39
CA GLY A 55 18.35 -3.19 29.73
C GLY A 55 17.16 -2.23 29.77
N GLU A 56 16.23 -2.35 28.81
CA GLU A 56 15.03 -1.51 28.79
C GLU A 56 14.14 -1.78 30.00
N PRO A 57 13.48 -0.74 30.57
CA PRO A 57 12.55 -0.93 31.67
C PRO A 57 11.40 -1.87 31.28
N LYS A 58 10.90 -2.66 32.23
CA LYS A 58 9.77 -3.58 32.04
C LYS A 58 8.56 -2.93 31.35
N ALA A 59 8.26 -1.66 31.68
CA ALA A 59 7.16 -0.92 31.06
C ALA A 59 7.37 -0.69 29.54
N VAL A 60 8.61 -0.48 29.10
CA VAL A 60 8.99 -0.34 27.70
C VAL A 60 8.88 -1.70 27.01
N ILE A 61 9.37 -2.77 27.64
CA ILE A 61 9.23 -4.14 27.14
C ILE A 61 7.74 -4.51 26.95
N ASP A 62 6.88 -4.26 27.93
CA ASP A 62 5.45 -4.57 27.85
C ASP A 62 4.73 -3.73 26.76
N ARG A 63 5.19 -2.50 26.48
CA ARG A 63 4.70 -1.69 25.35
C ARG A 63 5.13 -2.29 24.02
N TRP A 64 6.39 -2.71 23.91
CA TRP A 64 6.92 -3.37 22.72
C TRP A 64 6.21 -4.69 22.45
N GLU A 65 6.00 -5.53 23.46
CA GLU A 65 5.28 -6.80 23.27
C GLU A 65 3.88 -6.60 22.71
N ARG A 66 3.13 -5.62 23.23
CA ARG A 66 1.79 -5.30 22.72
C ARG A 66 1.84 -4.82 21.27
N THR A 67 2.81 -3.97 20.95
CA THR A 67 3.01 -3.46 19.59
C THR A 67 3.40 -4.59 18.63
N TRP A 68 4.27 -5.50 19.05
CA TRP A 68 4.73 -6.61 18.25
C TRP A 68 3.63 -7.64 18.00
N ARG A 69 2.86 -8.01 19.04
CA ARG A 69 1.67 -8.86 18.90
C ARG A 69 0.63 -8.25 17.95
N TYR A 70 0.43 -6.93 18.02
CA TYR A 70 -0.44 -6.23 17.08
C TYR A 70 0.08 -6.33 15.63
N LEU A 71 1.39 -6.11 15.41
CA LEU A 71 2.00 -6.20 14.08
C LEU A 71 2.04 -7.63 13.53
N ASP A 72 2.11 -8.63 14.39
CA ASP A 72 2.10 -10.04 14.02
C ASP A 72 0.69 -10.50 13.64
N ALA A 73 -0.29 -10.21 14.50
CA ALA A 73 -1.70 -10.44 14.22
C ALA A 73 -2.17 -9.69 12.96
N ALA A 74 -1.70 -8.46 12.73
CA ALA A 74 -2.01 -7.71 11.51
C ALA A 74 -1.41 -8.35 10.24
N SER A 75 -0.36 -9.16 10.36
CA SER A 75 0.24 -9.89 9.24
C SER A 75 -0.35 -11.27 9.01
N GLU A 76 -0.78 -11.94 10.08
CA GLU A 76 -1.54 -13.18 9.97
C GLU A 76 -2.96 -12.91 9.47
N SER A 77 -3.50 -11.72 9.77
CA SER A 77 -4.75 -11.19 9.23
C SER A 77 -4.59 -10.56 7.84
N ALA A 78 -3.35 -10.39 7.35
CA ALA A 78 -3.14 -10.06 5.95
C ALA A 78 -3.49 -11.31 5.14
N PRO A 79 -4.28 -11.17 4.06
CA PRO A 79 -4.74 -12.33 3.30
C PRO A 79 -3.52 -13.08 2.75
N ARG A 80 -3.32 -14.33 3.19
CA ARG A 80 -2.45 -15.31 2.53
C ARG A 80 -3.04 -15.82 1.20
N GLY A 81 -4.23 -15.35 0.82
CA GLY A 81 -4.78 -15.55 -0.50
C GLY A 81 -4.46 -14.34 -1.37
N GLU A 82 -3.82 -14.56 -2.52
CA GLU A 82 -3.79 -13.57 -3.58
C GLU A 82 -5.22 -13.04 -3.79
N PRO A 83 -5.42 -11.71 -3.94
CA PRO A 83 -6.72 -11.20 -4.29
C PRO A 83 -7.16 -11.95 -5.56
N ASP A 84 -8.34 -12.54 -5.52
CA ASP A 84 -8.97 -13.24 -6.65
C ASP A 84 -8.67 -12.44 -7.94
N GLU A 85 -7.74 -12.94 -8.75
CA GLU A 85 -7.19 -12.21 -9.91
C GLU A 85 -8.30 -11.88 -10.90
N ASP A 86 -9.33 -12.73 -10.95
CA ASP A 86 -10.52 -12.59 -11.77
C ASP A 86 -11.64 -11.81 -11.08
N GLY A 87 -11.49 -11.54 -9.78
CA GLY A 87 -12.41 -10.76 -8.97
C GLY A 87 -12.32 -9.25 -9.22
N PRO A 88 -13.30 -8.47 -8.71
CA PRO A 88 -13.34 -7.02 -8.93
C PRO A 88 -12.07 -6.29 -8.47
N LEU A 89 -11.43 -6.76 -7.38
CA LEU A 89 -10.20 -6.17 -6.88
C LEU A 89 -8.98 -6.48 -7.76
N GLY A 90 -8.80 -7.74 -8.20
CA GLY A 90 -7.72 -8.12 -9.11
C GLY A 90 -7.78 -7.32 -10.40
N LYS A 91 -8.99 -7.17 -10.96
CA LYS A 91 -9.25 -6.32 -12.14
C LYS A 91 -9.05 -4.84 -11.86
N ALA A 92 -9.37 -4.35 -10.66
CA ALA A 92 -9.16 -2.94 -10.30
C ALA A 92 -7.66 -2.62 -10.20
N LEU A 93 -6.85 -3.55 -9.70
CA LEU A 93 -5.40 -3.40 -9.62
C LEU A 93 -4.71 -3.40 -11.00
N LYS A 94 -5.32 -4.10 -11.96
CA LYS A 94 -4.90 -4.16 -13.38
C LYS A 94 -5.54 -3.05 -14.23
N ALA A 95 -6.46 -2.24 -13.69
CA ALA A 95 -7.12 -1.19 -14.45
C ALA A 95 -6.09 -0.14 -14.91
N HIS A 96 -6.11 0.18 -16.20
CA HIS A 96 -5.27 1.18 -16.83
C HIS A 96 -5.99 2.53 -16.95
N THR A 97 -7.32 2.52 -16.94
CA THR A 97 -8.14 3.73 -17.08
C THR A 97 -9.04 4.00 -15.87
N PRO A 98 -9.44 5.27 -15.66
CA PRO A 98 -10.43 5.65 -14.66
C PRO A 98 -11.77 4.92 -14.83
N ASP A 99 -12.23 4.74 -16.07
CA ASP A 99 -13.48 4.05 -16.37
C ASP A 99 -13.41 2.55 -16.06
N GLU A 100 -12.28 1.89 -16.30
CA GLU A 100 -12.07 0.49 -15.90
C GLU A 100 -12.13 0.34 -14.39
N PHE A 101 -11.49 1.25 -13.64
CA PHE A 101 -11.56 1.24 -12.17
C PHE A 101 -13.00 1.44 -11.67
N VAL A 102 -13.72 2.41 -12.24
CA VAL A 102 -15.13 2.66 -11.89
C VAL A 102 -16.02 1.47 -12.26
N ALA A 103 -15.75 0.78 -13.36
CA ALA A 103 -16.43 -0.47 -13.73
C ALA A 103 -16.23 -1.55 -12.66
N GLN A 104 -15.04 -1.65 -12.07
CA GLN A 104 -14.81 -2.60 -10.97
C GLN A 104 -15.50 -2.20 -9.67
N LEU A 105 -15.64 -0.91 -9.36
CA LEU A 105 -16.48 -0.46 -8.24
C LEU A 105 -17.96 -0.82 -8.46
N ARG A 106 -18.46 -0.75 -9.71
CA ARG A 106 -19.80 -1.25 -10.05
C ARG A 106 -19.91 -2.76 -9.87
N ALA A 107 -18.90 -3.52 -10.30
CA ALA A 107 -18.85 -4.97 -10.13
C ALA A 107 -18.82 -5.37 -8.65
N LEU A 108 -18.07 -4.65 -7.81
CA LEU A 108 -18.05 -4.83 -6.37
C LEU A 108 -19.44 -4.60 -5.75
N LYS A 109 -20.10 -3.49 -6.11
CA LYS A 109 -21.48 -3.23 -5.67
C LYS A 109 -22.46 -4.32 -6.10
N ALA A 110 -22.36 -4.79 -7.34
CA ALA A 110 -23.21 -5.85 -7.87
C ALA A 110 -23.01 -7.16 -7.11
N LYS A 111 -21.75 -7.53 -6.82
CA LYS A 111 -21.39 -8.69 -5.99
C LYS A 111 -21.92 -8.56 -4.56
N ALA A 112 -21.87 -7.36 -3.98
CA ALA A 112 -22.40 -7.08 -2.65
C ALA A 112 -23.94 -7.07 -2.59
N GLN A 113 -24.63 -7.03 -3.74
CA GLN A 113 -26.09 -6.92 -3.86
C GLN A 113 -26.70 -5.77 -3.03
N ARG A 114 -25.96 -4.68 -2.83
CA ARG A 114 -26.42 -3.52 -2.04
C ARG A 114 -27.00 -2.42 -2.91
N SER A 115 -28.06 -1.80 -2.42
CA SER A 115 -28.57 -0.55 -2.98
C SER A 115 -27.67 0.62 -2.58
N PHE A 116 -27.76 1.75 -3.29
CA PHE A 116 -27.04 2.96 -2.88
C PHE A 116 -27.53 3.51 -1.53
N GLU A 117 -28.74 3.15 -1.13
CA GLU A 117 -29.32 3.54 0.15
C GLU A 117 -28.69 2.76 1.30
N ASP A 118 -28.53 1.44 1.12
CA ASP A 118 -27.83 0.57 2.07
C ASP A 118 -26.36 0.96 2.20
N ILE A 119 -25.71 1.34 1.09
CA ILE A 119 -24.33 1.82 1.08
C ILE A 119 -24.21 3.13 1.87
N ALA A 120 -25.10 4.09 1.63
CA ALA A 120 -25.10 5.36 2.36
C ALA A 120 -25.28 5.14 3.88
N LYS A 121 -26.23 4.27 4.25
CA LYS A 121 -26.49 3.89 5.64
C LYS A 121 -25.29 3.18 6.28
N ALA A 122 -24.68 2.22 5.58
CA ALA A 122 -23.52 1.47 6.05
C ALA A 122 -22.26 2.35 6.19
N SER A 123 -22.15 3.41 5.40
CA SER A 123 -21.06 4.40 5.52
C SER A 123 -21.24 5.38 6.70
N GLY A 124 -22.36 5.32 7.42
CA GLY A 124 -22.68 6.27 8.49
C GLY A 124 -22.87 7.70 7.96
N ASN A 125 -23.48 7.86 6.78
CA ASN A 125 -23.65 9.12 6.06
C ASN A 125 -22.36 9.83 5.61
N ARG A 126 -21.18 9.21 5.75
CA ARG A 126 -19.94 9.76 5.18
C ARG A 126 -19.93 9.72 3.65
N LEU A 127 -20.68 8.78 3.06
CA LEU A 127 -20.90 8.71 1.62
C LEU A 127 -22.39 8.87 1.30
N PRO A 128 -22.87 10.09 0.96
CA PRO A 128 -24.25 10.30 0.56
C PRO A 128 -24.64 9.49 -0.68
N LYS A 129 -25.93 9.09 -0.76
CA LYS A 129 -26.50 8.34 -1.90
C LYS A 129 -26.20 9.00 -3.25
N SER A 130 -26.32 10.33 -3.32
CA SER A 130 -26.01 11.12 -4.52
C SER A 130 -24.54 11.03 -4.92
N THR A 131 -23.63 11.04 -3.95
CA THR A 131 -22.18 10.90 -4.17
C THR A 131 -21.84 9.49 -4.64
N GLY A 132 -22.38 8.45 -4.01
CA GLY A 132 -22.18 7.06 -4.43
C GLY A 132 -22.70 6.82 -5.86
N HIS A 133 -23.86 7.40 -6.20
CA HIS A 133 -24.39 7.33 -7.56
C HIS A 133 -23.53 8.11 -8.56
N TRP A 134 -23.07 9.32 -8.22
CA TRP A 134 -22.23 10.16 -9.08
C TRP A 134 -20.89 9.49 -9.40
N MET A 135 -20.22 8.90 -8.39
CA MET A 135 -18.92 8.22 -8.54
C MET A 135 -18.97 7.01 -9.47
N LEU A 136 -20.12 6.36 -9.57
CA LEU A 136 -20.30 5.20 -10.44
C LEU A 136 -20.86 5.56 -11.82
N ARG A 137 -21.00 6.84 -12.18
CA ARG A 137 -21.43 7.20 -13.55
C ARG A 137 -20.24 7.11 -14.53
N PRO A 138 -20.48 6.72 -15.80
CA PRO A 138 -19.43 6.75 -16.83
C PRO A 138 -18.85 8.15 -16.96
N GLY A 139 -17.53 8.26 -17.12
CA GLY A 139 -16.83 9.55 -17.22
C GLY A 139 -16.69 10.35 -15.92
N ASN A 140 -17.24 9.88 -14.80
CA ASN A 140 -16.97 10.44 -13.48
C ASN A 140 -15.93 9.59 -12.76
N PHE A 141 -15.00 10.25 -12.07
CA PHE A 141 -14.00 9.58 -11.25
C PHE A 141 -14.09 10.12 -9.81
N PRO A 142 -14.00 9.27 -8.77
CA PRO A 142 -13.97 9.74 -7.40
C PRO A 142 -12.88 10.79 -7.20
N ALA A 143 -13.21 11.90 -6.53
CA ALA A 143 -12.25 12.98 -6.32
C ALA A 143 -11.33 12.70 -5.12
N ARG A 144 -11.80 11.89 -4.16
CA ARG A 144 -11.17 11.68 -2.86
C ARG A 144 -11.04 10.20 -2.54
N ALA A 145 -9.91 9.84 -1.95
CA ALA A 145 -9.62 8.46 -1.54
C ALA A 145 -10.58 7.97 -0.45
N GLU A 146 -11.02 8.88 0.44
CA GLU A 146 -11.97 8.60 1.51
C GLU A 146 -13.31 8.11 0.95
N GLN A 147 -13.76 8.67 -0.18
CA GLN A 147 -15.00 8.25 -0.83
C GLN A 147 -14.92 6.79 -1.30
N VAL A 148 -13.77 6.39 -1.86
CA VAL A 148 -13.52 5.00 -2.28
C VAL A 148 -13.43 4.08 -1.06
N SER A 149 -12.71 4.49 -0.01
CA SER A 149 -12.60 3.72 1.23
C SER A 149 -13.95 3.46 1.87
N ASP A 150 -14.77 4.51 2.03
CA ASP A 150 -16.10 4.40 2.63
C ASP A 150 -17.04 3.57 1.75
N PHE A 151 -16.96 3.70 0.41
CA PHE A 151 -17.75 2.89 -0.52
C PHE A 151 -17.41 1.41 -0.44
N VAL A 152 -16.12 1.07 -0.47
CA VAL A 152 -15.62 -0.31 -0.44
C VAL A 152 -15.98 -0.99 0.89
N LYS A 153 -15.81 -0.29 2.01
CA LYS A 153 -16.25 -0.74 3.34
C LYS A 153 -17.77 -0.92 3.40
N ALA A 154 -18.53 0.01 2.85
CA ALA A 154 -19.99 -0.07 2.79
C ALA A 154 -20.49 -1.18 1.86
N CYS A 155 -19.67 -1.64 0.91
CA CYS A 155 -19.93 -2.83 0.08
C CYS A 155 -19.58 -4.15 0.79
N GLY A 156 -19.11 -4.12 2.04
CA GLY A 156 -18.84 -5.31 2.84
C GLY A 156 -17.38 -5.76 2.84
N VAL A 157 -16.45 -4.98 2.28
CA VAL A 157 -15.02 -5.23 2.45
C VAL A 157 -14.63 -4.84 3.88
N THR A 158 -14.59 -5.84 4.75
CA THR A 158 -14.24 -5.69 6.17
C THR A 158 -12.74 -5.83 6.42
N ASN A 159 -12.02 -6.44 5.46
CA ASN A 159 -10.57 -6.62 5.57
C ASN A 159 -9.84 -5.28 5.28
N PRO A 160 -9.06 -4.75 6.24
CA PRO A 160 -8.31 -3.51 6.03
C PRO A 160 -7.23 -3.62 4.94
N ALA A 161 -6.63 -4.80 4.75
CA ALA A 161 -5.64 -5.01 3.69
C ALA A 161 -6.28 -4.97 2.30
N GLU A 162 -7.45 -5.58 2.15
CA GLU A 162 -8.23 -5.54 0.91
C GLU A 162 -8.70 -4.10 0.59
N ALA A 163 -9.17 -3.37 1.61
CA ALA A 163 -9.52 -1.96 1.47
C ALA A 163 -8.32 -1.10 1.05
N GLN A 164 -7.11 -1.39 1.56
CA GLN A 164 -5.90 -0.70 1.14
C GLN A 164 -5.55 -0.99 -0.33
N LEU A 165 -5.72 -2.23 -0.79
CA LEU A 165 -5.49 -2.58 -2.19
C LEU A 165 -6.44 -1.82 -3.14
N TRP A 166 -7.70 -1.60 -2.74
CA TRP A 166 -8.62 -0.72 -3.48
C TRP A 166 -8.13 0.72 -3.55
N LEU A 167 -7.53 1.24 -2.47
CA LEU A 167 -6.94 2.58 -2.46
C LEU A 167 -5.68 2.65 -3.33
N THR A 168 -4.88 1.60 -3.38
CA THR A 168 -3.74 1.48 -4.31
C THR A 168 -4.20 1.50 -5.76
N ALA A 169 -5.24 0.72 -6.11
CA ALA A 169 -5.84 0.74 -7.44
C ALA A 169 -6.38 2.14 -7.81
N TYR A 170 -7.07 2.79 -6.86
CA TYR A 170 -7.55 4.15 -7.03
C TYR A 170 -6.44 5.16 -7.29
N ALA A 171 -5.35 5.14 -6.50
CA ALA A 171 -4.23 6.06 -6.66
C ALA A 171 -3.56 5.92 -8.03
N ARG A 172 -3.41 4.68 -8.54
CA ARG A 172 -2.90 4.41 -9.89
C ARG A 172 -3.81 4.98 -10.97
N ALA A 173 -5.11 4.72 -10.88
CA ALA A 173 -6.10 5.25 -11.82
C ALA A 173 -6.15 6.79 -11.77
N GLN A 174 -6.01 7.40 -10.59
CA GLN A 174 -5.99 8.85 -10.41
C GLN A 174 -4.73 9.48 -10.99
N GLY A 175 -3.55 8.89 -10.78
CA GLY A 175 -2.29 9.36 -11.37
C GLY A 175 -2.39 9.40 -12.89
N ARG A 176 -2.89 8.33 -13.50
CA ARG A 176 -3.10 8.23 -14.96
C ARG A 176 -4.18 9.19 -15.46
N HIS A 177 -5.26 9.40 -14.71
CA HIS A 177 -6.29 10.39 -15.06
C HIS A 177 -5.72 11.80 -15.12
N ARG A 178 -4.89 12.17 -14.13
CA ARG A 178 -4.22 13.47 -14.08
C ARG A 178 -3.26 13.64 -15.24
N VAL A 179 -2.48 12.60 -15.58
CA VAL A 179 -1.63 12.60 -16.78
C VAL A 179 -2.46 12.78 -18.04
N HIS A 180 -3.56 12.03 -18.21
CA HIS A 180 -4.40 12.14 -19.41
C HIS A 180 -5.01 13.54 -19.57
N LEU A 181 -5.40 14.19 -18.47
CA LEU A 181 -5.88 15.58 -18.50
C LEU A 181 -4.77 16.58 -18.83
N THR A 182 -3.53 16.33 -18.39
CA THR A 182 -2.36 17.14 -18.72
C THR A 182 -1.88 16.94 -20.17
N VAL A 183 -1.88 15.69 -20.67
CA VAL A 183 -1.49 15.32 -22.03
C VAL A 183 -2.57 15.71 -23.05
N ALA A 184 -3.86 15.59 -22.73
CA ALA A 184 -4.93 16.08 -23.62
C ALA A 184 -4.91 17.61 -23.81
N GLY A 185 -4.21 18.35 -22.94
CA GLY A 185 -3.95 19.77 -23.08
C GLY A 185 -2.65 20.15 -23.80
N THR A 186 -1.77 19.18 -24.11
CA THR A 186 -0.41 19.46 -24.62
C THR A 186 0.00 18.47 -25.72
N SER A 187 0.51 19.00 -26.83
CA SER A 187 0.96 18.34 -28.09
C SER A 187 1.55 16.91 -27.98
N PRO A 188 1.48 16.05 -29.03
CA PRO A 188 1.84 14.61 -29.01
C PRO A 188 3.28 14.22 -28.63
N ALA A 189 4.16 15.19 -28.33
CA ALA A 189 5.51 14.94 -27.83
C ALA A 189 5.55 14.51 -26.34
N ALA A 190 4.41 14.48 -25.66
CA ALA A 190 4.31 14.26 -24.21
C ALA A 190 4.43 12.78 -23.73
N GLY A 191 4.60 11.81 -24.64
CA GLY A 191 4.87 10.41 -24.28
C GLY A 191 6.18 10.22 -23.50
N ASP A 192 7.16 11.10 -23.76
CA ASP A 192 8.50 11.05 -23.15
C ASP A 192 8.56 11.65 -21.72
N ASP A 193 7.49 12.32 -21.28
CA ASP A 193 7.45 13.00 -19.97
C ASP A 193 6.74 12.17 -18.89
N LEU A 194 6.06 11.10 -19.28
CA LEU A 194 5.36 10.20 -18.36
C LEU A 194 6.28 9.54 -17.31
N PRO A 195 7.47 9.02 -17.66
CA PRO A 195 8.38 8.45 -16.66
C PRO A 195 8.82 9.48 -15.62
N ARG A 196 9.12 10.71 -16.06
CA ARG A 196 9.57 11.82 -15.20
C ARG A 196 8.48 12.27 -14.22
N PHE A 197 7.22 12.22 -14.66
CA PHE A 197 6.08 12.48 -13.79
C PHE A 197 5.88 11.36 -12.76
N LEU A 198 6.00 10.09 -13.17
CA LEU A 198 5.90 8.95 -12.25
C LEU A 198 7.03 8.94 -11.21
N GLU A 199 8.22 9.40 -11.58
CA GLU A 199 9.33 9.64 -10.66
C GLU A 199 8.99 10.73 -9.65
N SER A 200 8.48 11.89 -10.10
CA SER A 200 8.03 12.98 -9.20
C SER A 200 6.90 12.57 -8.26
N VAL A 201 5.98 11.72 -8.71
CA VAL A 201 4.94 11.13 -7.86
C VAL A 201 5.56 10.15 -6.86
N GLY A 202 6.55 9.36 -7.27
CA GLY A 202 7.33 8.51 -6.39
C GLY A 202 8.02 9.30 -5.28
N ASP A 203 8.62 10.44 -5.63
CA ASP A 203 9.28 11.34 -4.68
C ASP A 203 8.30 11.95 -3.67
N ASP A 204 7.14 12.42 -4.12
CA ASP A 204 6.08 12.95 -3.25
C ASP A 204 5.52 11.88 -2.30
N LEU A 205 5.34 10.64 -2.78
CA LEU A 205 4.87 9.52 -1.97
C LEU A 205 5.94 9.08 -0.96
N ALA A 206 7.21 9.09 -1.35
CA ALA A 206 8.33 8.81 -0.46
C ALA A 206 8.45 9.86 0.64
N ALA A 207 8.30 11.15 0.29
CA ALA A 207 8.29 12.26 1.24
C ALA A 207 7.14 12.16 2.27
N ARG A 208 6.04 11.50 1.90
CA ARG A 208 4.88 11.22 2.78
C ARG A 208 4.97 9.89 3.52
N GLY A 209 6.07 9.15 3.37
CA GLY A 209 6.28 7.83 4.01
C GLY A 209 5.47 6.70 3.38
N GLN A 210 4.84 6.92 2.22
CA GLN A 210 4.05 5.93 1.47
C GLN A 210 4.97 5.12 0.55
N LEU A 211 5.89 4.38 1.17
CA LEU A 211 7.03 3.77 0.48
C LEU A 211 6.64 2.66 -0.51
N GLN A 212 5.59 1.90 -0.24
CA GLN A 212 5.14 0.84 -1.16
C GLN A 212 4.53 1.45 -2.43
N GLU A 213 3.83 2.57 -2.28
CA GLU A 213 3.25 3.35 -3.37
C GLU A 213 4.33 4.07 -4.18
N ALA A 214 5.37 4.61 -3.52
CA ALA A 214 6.54 5.17 -4.18
C ALA A 214 7.27 4.12 -5.04
N ILE A 215 7.50 2.92 -4.48
CA ILE A 215 8.11 1.80 -5.20
C ILE A 215 7.27 1.39 -6.42
N ALA A 216 5.94 1.39 -6.30
CA ALA A 216 5.06 1.09 -7.44
C ALA A 216 5.19 2.14 -8.55
N ALA A 217 5.22 3.43 -8.19
CA ALA A 217 5.38 4.53 -9.14
C ALA A 217 6.73 4.46 -9.88
N TYR A 218 7.83 4.23 -9.15
CA TYR A 218 9.16 4.07 -9.77
C TYR A 218 9.25 2.82 -10.68
N LYS A 219 8.65 1.69 -10.27
CA LYS A 219 8.62 0.47 -11.10
C LYS A 219 7.89 0.70 -12.42
N GLU A 220 6.82 1.49 -12.40
CA GLU A 220 6.06 1.85 -13.60
C GLU A 220 6.85 2.81 -14.49
N ALA A 221 7.52 3.82 -13.91
CA ALA A 221 8.45 4.69 -14.64
C ALA A 221 9.54 3.88 -15.36
N LEU A 222 10.13 2.90 -14.66
CA LEU A 222 11.14 1.98 -15.20
C LEU A 222 10.59 1.10 -16.33
N ALA A 223 9.34 0.64 -16.24
CA ALA A 223 8.71 -0.13 -17.32
C ALA A 223 8.54 0.71 -18.58
N HIS A 224 8.17 1.99 -18.45
CA HIS A 224 8.08 2.92 -19.57
C HIS A 224 9.46 3.25 -20.18
N HIS A 225 10.48 3.52 -19.36
CA HIS A 225 11.86 3.72 -19.83
C HIS A 225 12.37 2.50 -20.62
N ARG A 226 12.09 1.28 -20.13
CA ARG A 226 12.45 0.04 -20.83
C ARG A 226 11.74 -0.12 -22.17
N HIS A 227 10.46 0.27 -22.24
CA HIS A 227 9.69 0.22 -23.47
C HIS A 227 10.21 1.24 -24.50
N LEU A 228 10.49 2.48 -24.08
CA LEU A 228 11.09 3.51 -24.94
C LEU A 228 12.49 3.11 -25.43
N ALA A 229 13.31 2.52 -24.56
CA ALA A 229 14.63 1.99 -24.93
C ALA A 229 14.56 0.80 -25.90
N SER A 230 13.46 0.04 -25.88
CA SER A 230 13.24 -1.10 -26.79
C SER A 230 12.58 -0.68 -28.11
N GLY A 231 11.90 0.48 -28.15
CA GLY A 231 11.23 1.03 -29.34
C GLY A 231 12.03 2.10 -30.10
N GLY A 232 13.07 2.68 -29.50
CA GLY A 232 13.93 3.71 -30.11
C GLY A 232 15.08 3.18 -30.98
N GLY A 233 15.05 1.89 -31.33
CA GLY A 233 16.09 1.20 -32.11
C GLY A 233 15.74 0.93 -33.57
N GLU A 234 14.93 1.77 -34.22
CA GLU A 234 14.76 1.74 -35.69
C GLU A 234 14.72 3.17 -36.25
N GLY A 235 15.73 3.54 -37.03
CA GLY A 235 15.77 4.79 -37.80
C GLY A 235 17.14 5.46 -37.86
N GLY A 236 18.03 4.92 -38.69
CA GLY A 236 19.13 5.68 -39.30
C GLY A 236 18.64 6.55 -40.46
#